data_AF-A0A7Y6KM54-F1
#
_entry.id   AF-A0A7Y6KM54-F1
#
_cell.length_a   1.000
_cell.length_b   1.000
_cell.length_c   1.000
_cell.angle_alpha   90.00
_cell.angle_beta   90.00
_cell.angle_gamma   90.00
#
_symmetry.space_group_name_H-M   'P 1'
#
loop_
_entity.id
_entity.type
_entity.pdbx_description
1 polymer ?
#
loop_
_entity_poly.entity_id
_entity_poly.type
_entity_poly.pdbx_seq_one_letter_code
_entity_poly.pdbx_strand_id
1 'polypeptide(L)'
;MADTGQRRADHAKGLGGVSSLESARNSVEKIQDNVAQIAARSGVGGDEGQALLKLFRSWTGESQKVVVQISKMINALQENVDSANRLAQENRDLTEVLNSKTSQGVFEALR
;
A
#
# COMPACT_ATOMS: atom_id res chain seq x y z
N MET A 1 20.53 -20.02 -3.18
CA MET A 1 19.58 -20.08 -2.04
C MET A 1 19.46 -18.76 -1.25
N ALA A 2 20.47 -17.86 -1.24
CA ALA A 2 20.36 -16.55 -0.56
C ALA A 2 19.22 -15.66 -1.12
N ASP A 3 18.98 -15.75 -2.42
CA ASP A 3 18.03 -14.92 -3.17
C ASP A 3 16.55 -15.15 -2.76
N THR A 4 16.18 -16.36 -2.33
CA THR A 4 14.81 -16.66 -1.87
C THR A 4 14.48 -16.11 -0.48
N GLY A 5 15.47 -15.98 0.41
CA GLY A 5 15.25 -15.47 1.77
C GLY A 5 15.07 -13.95 1.79
N GLN A 6 15.93 -13.25 1.04
CA GLN A 6 15.87 -11.80 0.88
C GLN A 6 14.57 -11.36 0.21
N ARG A 7 14.13 -12.07 -0.83
CA ARG A 7 12.85 -11.81 -1.51
C ARG A 7 11.61 -12.00 -0.62
N ARG A 8 11.58 -13.03 0.23
CA ARG A 8 10.49 -13.18 1.22
C ARG A 8 10.48 -12.03 2.23
N ALA A 9 11.65 -11.58 2.66
CA ALA A 9 11.77 -10.44 3.56
C ALA A 9 11.27 -9.15 2.89
N ASP A 10 11.57 -8.92 1.62
CA ASP A 10 11.11 -7.74 0.88
C ASP A 10 9.59 -7.77 0.63
N HIS A 11 9.02 -8.94 0.32
CA HIS A 11 7.58 -9.13 0.26
C HIS A 11 6.90 -8.85 1.61
N ALA A 12 7.44 -9.38 2.71
CA ALA A 12 6.93 -9.14 4.06
C ALA A 12 7.01 -7.66 4.46
N LYS A 13 8.08 -6.96 4.07
CA LYS A 13 8.21 -5.51 4.24
C LYS A 13 7.16 -4.74 3.45
N GLY A 14 6.87 -5.15 2.21
CA GLY A 14 5.81 -4.55 1.39
C GLY A 14 4.44 -4.66 2.05
N LEU A 15 4.09 -5.85 2.54
CA LEU A 15 2.86 -6.06 3.32
C LEU A 15 2.82 -5.24 4.62
N GLY A 16 3.95 -5.15 5.32
CA GLY A 16 4.07 -4.29 6.51
C GLY A 16 3.88 -2.80 6.19
N GLY A 17 4.35 -2.35 5.03
CA GLY A 17 4.11 -1.01 4.52
C GLY A 17 2.64 -0.73 4.22
N VAL A 18 1.93 -1.69 3.60
CA VAL A 18 0.47 -1.60 3.37
C VAL A 18 -0.26 -1.45 4.70
N SER A 19 0.02 -2.32 5.68
CA SER A 19 -0.63 -2.26 6.99
C SER A 19 -0.35 -0.94 7.75
N SER A 20 0.86 -0.40 7.60
CA SER A 20 1.23 0.90 8.18
C SER A 20 0.43 2.04 7.54
N LEU A 21 0.27 2.02 6.22
CA LEU A 21 -0.55 3.00 5.49
C LEU A 21 -2.03 2.89 5.84
N GLU A 22 -2.57 1.67 5.99
CA GLU A 22 -3.95 1.47 6.44
C GLU A 22 -4.17 2.04 7.85
N SER A 23 -3.21 1.82 8.76
CA SER A 23 -3.26 2.38 10.11
C SER A 23 -3.23 3.91 10.11
N ALA A 24 -2.42 4.51 9.22
CA ALA A 24 -2.37 5.95 9.02
C ALA A 24 -3.70 6.49 8.46
N ARG A 25 -4.29 5.82 7.45
CA ARG A 25 -5.61 6.17 6.91
C ARG A 25 -6.67 6.20 8.01
N ASN A 26 -6.77 5.11 8.77
CA ASN A 26 -7.75 4.97 9.85
C ASN A 26 -7.57 6.05 10.93
N SER A 27 -6.33 6.46 11.21
CA SER A 27 -6.04 7.54 12.15
C SER A 27 -6.52 8.90 11.65
N VAL A 28 -6.34 9.19 10.35
CA VAL A 28 -6.84 10.43 9.73
C VAL A 28 -8.36 10.46 9.72
N GLU A 29 -9.02 9.35 9.36
CA GLU A 29 -10.48 9.23 9.38
C GLU A 29 -11.03 9.48 10.79
N LYS A 30 -10.41 8.88 11.82
CA LYS A 30 -10.79 9.13 13.22
C LYS A 30 -10.63 10.59 13.64
N ILE A 31 -9.56 11.26 13.21
CA ILE A 31 -9.37 12.70 13.47
C ILE A 31 -10.45 13.51 12.76
N GLN A 32 -10.78 13.17 11.52
CA GLN A 32 -11.86 13.81 10.76
C GLN A 32 -13.20 13.70 11.50
N ASP A 33 -13.54 12.50 12.00
CA ASP A 33 -14.75 12.28 12.78
C ASP A 33 -14.78 13.10 14.06
N ASN A 34 -13.66 13.17 14.79
CA ASN A 34 -13.55 13.99 15.99
C ASN A 34 -13.75 15.48 15.67
N VAL A 35 -13.14 15.97 14.59
CA VAL A 35 -13.30 17.36 14.16
C VAL A 35 -14.74 17.66 13.74
N ALA A 36 -15.39 16.74 13.02
CA ALA A 36 -16.80 16.87 12.66
C ALA A 36 -17.72 16.92 13.89
N GLN A 37 -17.45 16.10 14.90
CA GLN A 37 -18.20 16.11 16.16
C GLN A 37 -17.99 17.41 16.96
N ILE A 38 -16.76 17.93 17.00
CA ILE A 38 -16.46 19.22 17.64
C ILE A 38 -17.22 20.32 16.91
N ALA A 39 -17.13 20.39 15.58
CA ALA A 39 -17.82 21.37 14.76
C ALA A 39 -19.35 21.35 14.98
N ALA A 40 -19.96 20.17 15.07
CA ALA A 40 -21.39 20.02 15.34
C ALA A 40 -21.80 20.50 16.74
N ARG A 41 -20.91 20.40 17.73
CA ARG A 41 -21.15 20.80 19.13
C ARG A 41 -20.81 22.25 19.42
N SER A 42 -19.92 22.86 18.63
CA SER A 42 -19.37 24.19 18.92
C SER A 42 -20.35 25.36 18.74
N GLY A 43 -21.62 25.12 18.39
CA GLY A 43 -22.71 26.10 18.52
C GLY A 43 -22.32 27.51 18.07
N VAL A 44 -21.91 27.63 16.81
CA VAL A 44 -21.15 28.80 16.35
C VAL A 44 -22.08 29.93 15.88
N GLY A 45 -22.34 30.89 16.78
CA GLY A 45 -22.98 32.18 16.47
C GLY A 45 -21.93 33.30 16.28
N GLY A 46 -22.23 34.29 15.43
CA GLY A 46 -21.34 35.43 15.15
C GLY A 46 -20.26 35.17 14.09
N ASP A 47 -19.37 36.14 13.89
CA ASP A 47 -18.32 36.11 12.87
C ASP A 47 -17.23 35.06 13.17
N GLU A 48 -16.86 34.91 14.45
CA GLU A 48 -15.96 33.86 14.93
C GLU A 48 -16.52 32.48 14.58
N GLY A 49 -17.84 32.34 14.65
CA GLY A 49 -18.49 31.08 14.34
C GLY A 49 -18.46 30.70 12.87
N GLN A 50 -18.65 31.68 11.99
CA GLN A 50 -18.48 31.51 10.56
C GLN A 50 -17.01 31.23 10.19
N ALA A 51 -16.06 31.86 10.88
CA ALA A 51 -14.63 31.59 10.70
C ALA A 51 -14.26 30.15 11.10
N LEU A 52 -14.76 29.67 12.24
CA LEU A 52 -14.58 28.30 12.70
C LEU A 52 -15.17 27.30 11.70
N LEU A 53 -16.38 27.56 11.19
CA LEU A 53 -17.04 26.71 10.19
C LEU A 53 -16.25 26.63 8.88
N LYS A 54 -15.70 27.76 8.41
CA LYS A 54 -14.84 27.79 7.21
C LYS A 54 -13.57 26.96 7.44
N LEU A 55 -12.94 27.10 8.60
CA LEU A 55 -11.75 26.34 8.96
C LEU A 55 -12.03 24.84 9.00
N PHE A 56 -13.15 24.41 9.59
CA PHE A 56 -13.55 23.00 9.60
C PHE A 56 -13.84 22.43 8.21
N ARG A 57 -14.49 23.21 7.33
CA ARG A 57 -14.71 22.80 5.94
C ARG A 57 -13.39 22.63 5.17
N SER A 58 -12.47 23.58 5.34
CA SER A 58 -11.14 23.50 4.73
C SER A 58 -10.38 22.28 5.24
N TRP A 59 -10.38 22.06 6.56
CA TRP A 59 -9.74 20.90 7.18
C TRP A 59 -10.31 19.58 6.66
N THR A 60 -11.63 19.50 6.52
CA THR A 60 -12.32 18.30 5.99
C THR A 60 -11.87 18.00 4.56
N GLY A 61 -11.81 19.02 3.70
CA GLY A 61 -11.36 18.86 2.31
C GLY A 61 -9.91 18.41 2.21
N GLU A 62 -9.00 18.98 2.99
CA GLU A 62 -7.59 18.58 3.00
C GLU A 62 -7.39 17.17 3.59
N SER A 63 -8.13 16.83 4.66
CA SER A 63 -8.07 15.49 5.26
C SER A 63 -8.54 14.41 4.28
N GLN A 64 -9.60 14.67 3.52
CA GLN A 64 -10.06 13.76 2.46
C GLN A 64 -9.01 13.55 1.36
N LYS A 65 -8.29 14.60 0.95
CA LYS A 65 -7.19 14.46 -0.02
C LYS A 65 -6.08 13.56 0.51
N VAL A 66 -5.72 13.68 1.80
CA VAL A 66 -4.74 12.80 2.45
C VAL A 66 -5.21 11.35 2.46
N VAL A 67 -6.46 11.08 2.85
CA VAL A 67 -7.05 9.73 2.83
C VAL A 67 -7.01 9.11 1.43
N VAL A 68 -7.38 9.88 0.40
CA VAL A 68 -7.33 9.45 -1.00
C VAL A 68 -5.89 9.14 -1.42
N GLN A 69 -4.92 9.99 -1.04
CA GLN A 69 -3.52 9.77 -1.38
C GLN A 69 -2.94 8.52 -0.69
N ILE A 70 -3.25 8.30 0.58
CA ILE A 70 -2.85 7.09 1.31
C ILE A 70 -3.46 5.85 0.64
N SER A 71 -4.73 5.91 0.23
CA SER A 71 -5.40 4.80 -0.46
C SER A 71 -4.73 4.47 -1.81
N LYS A 72 -4.32 5.49 -2.58
CA LYS A 72 -3.53 5.28 -3.81
C LYS A 72 -2.18 4.63 -3.52
N MET A 73 -1.50 5.05 -2.46
CA MET A 73 -0.22 4.46 -2.06
C MET A 73 -0.37 3.00 -1.64
N ILE A 74 -1.45 2.65 -0.93
CA ILE A 74 -1.79 1.27 -0.58
C ILE A 74 -1.95 0.43 -1.85
N ASN A 75 -2.79 0.88 -2.79
CA ASN A 75 -3.04 0.14 -4.03
C ASN A 75 -1.74 -0.04 -4.84
N ALA A 76 -0.95 1.03 -5.02
CA ALA A 76 0.31 0.95 -5.75
C ALA A 76 1.32 0.01 -5.07
N LEU A 77 1.40 0.02 -3.73
CA LEU A 77 2.29 -0.87 -3.00
C LEU A 77 1.83 -2.33 -3.12
N GLN A 78 0.53 -2.58 -3.06
CA GLN A 78 -0.03 -3.92 -3.21
C GLN A 78 0.17 -4.47 -4.63
N GLU A 79 -0.09 -3.65 -5.65
CA GLU A 79 0.20 -4.00 -7.05
C GLU A 79 1.69 -4.30 -7.28
N ASN A 80 2.58 -3.52 -6.67
CA ASN A 80 4.03 -3.76 -6.75
C ASN A 80 4.43 -5.07 -6.09
N VAL A 81 3.86 -5.38 -4.92
CA VAL A 81 4.10 -6.63 -4.18
C VAL A 81 3.62 -7.83 -5.00
N ASP A 82 2.42 -7.76 -5.57
CA ASP A 82 1.84 -8.82 -6.39
C ASP A 82 2.61 -9.02 -7.71
N SER A 83 3.00 -7.93 -8.37
CA SER A 83 3.82 -7.95 -9.59
C SER A 83 5.20 -8.56 -9.33
N ALA A 84 5.86 -8.15 -8.24
CA ALA A 84 7.14 -8.71 -7.84
C ALA A 84 7.07 -10.22 -7.57
N ASN A 85 5.98 -10.68 -6.93
CA ASN A 85 5.73 -12.12 -6.73
C ASN A 85 5.52 -12.86 -8.05
N ARG A 86 4.74 -12.30 -8.98
CA ARG A 86 4.49 -12.91 -10.29
C ARG A 86 5.77 -13.07 -11.09
N LEU A 87 6.56 -12.00 -11.21
CA LEU A 87 7.87 -12.02 -11.88
C LEU A 87 8.83 -13.01 -11.23
N ALA A 88 8.76 -13.17 -9.90
CA ALA A 88 9.56 -14.15 -9.20
C ALA A 88 9.16 -15.59 -9.54
N GLN A 89 7.86 -15.86 -9.74
CA GLN A 89 7.37 -17.18 -10.16
C GLN A 89 7.76 -17.46 -11.61
N GLU A 90 7.54 -16.52 -12.52
CA GLU A 90 7.91 -16.66 -13.94
C GLU A 90 9.41 -16.95 -14.11
N ASN A 91 10.28 -16.29 -13.34
CA ASN A 91 11.72 -16.57 -13.35
C ASN A 91 12.08 -17.97 -12.85
N ARG A 92 11.35 -18.51 -11.86
CA ARG A 92 11.55 -19.89 -11.40
C ARG A 92 11.14 -20.88 -12.48
N ASP A 93 9.97 -20.69 -13.07
CA ASP A 93 9.44 -21.57 -14.12
C ASP A 93 10.38 -21.58 -15.33
N LEU A 94 10.90 -20.41 -15.75
CA LEU A 94 11.91 -20.30 -16.81
C LEU A 94 13.22 -21.04 -16.46
N THR A 95 13.70 -20.91 -15.22
CA THR A 95 14.91 -21.59 -14.77
C THR A 95 14.72 -23.10 -14.76
N GLU A 96 13.55 -23.59 -14.35
CA GLU A 96 13.21 -25.02 -14.35
C GLU A 96 13.16 -25.58 -15.77
N VAL A 97 12.52 -24.86 -16.70
CA VAL A 97 12.50 -25.23 -18.13
C VAL A 97 13.91 -25.27 -18.72
N LEU A 98 14.74 -24.27 -18.44
CA LEU A 98 16.14 -24.23 -18.92
C LEU A 98 16.98 -25.38 -18.35
N ASN A 99 16.83 -25.67 -17.06
CA ASN A 99 17.50 -26.81 -16.44
C ASN A 99 17.03 -28.13 -17.07
N SER A 100 15.71 -28.32 -17.27
CA SER A 100 15.17 -29.52 -17.93
C SER A 100 15.73 -29.71 -19.34
N LYS A 101 15.80 -28.63 -20.14
CA LYS A 101 16.38 -28.68 -21.50
C LYS A 101 17.88 -28.96 -21.48
N THR A 102 18.61 -28.37 -20.53
CA THR A 102 20.04 -28.61 -20.36
C THR A 102 20.30 -30.07 -19.99
N SER A 103 19.54 -30.63 -19.04
CA SER A 103 19.63 -32.04 -18.68
C SER A 103 19.33 -32.95 -19.88
N GLN A 104 18.30 -32.66 -20.67
CA GLN A 104 18.00 -33.40 -21.91
C GLN A 104 19.17 -33.38 -22.91
N GLY A 105 19.74 -32.20 -23.18
CA GLY A 105 20.87 -32.06 -24.10
C GLY A 105 22.14 -32.78 -23.62
N VAL A 106 22.39 -32.82 -22.31
CA VAL A 106 23.50 -33.61 -21.73
C VAL A 106 23.27 -35.11 -21.93
N PHE A 107 22.04 -35.61 -21.75
CA PHE A 107 21.73 -37.02 -21.98
C PHE A 107 21.81 -37.40 -23.46
N GLU A 108 21.40 -36.51 -24.38
CA GLU A 108 21.57 -36.72 -25.82
C GLU A 108 23.04 -36.74 -26.25
N ALA A 109 23.89 -35.90 -25.66
CA ALA A 109 25.32 -35.85 -25.95
C ALA A 109 26.13 -37.08 -25.43
N LEU A 110 25.54 -37.88 -24.54
CA LEU A 110 26.15 -39.09 -23.98
C LEU A 110 25.73 -40.38 -24.70
N ARG A 111 24.92 -40.29 -25.76
CA ARG A 111 24.40 -41.41 -26.55
C ARG A 111 25.13 -41.54 -27.88
#